data_AF-A0A3D3UVU3-F1
#
_entry.id   AF-A0A3D3UVU3-F1
#
_cell.length_a   1.000
_cell.length_b   1.000
_cell.length_c   1.000
_cell.angle_alpha   90.00
_cell.angle_beta   90.00
_cell.angle_gamma   90.00
#
_symmetry.space_group_name_H-M   'P 1'
#
loop_
_entity.id
_entity.type
_entity.pdbx_description
1 polymer ?
#
loop_
_entity_poly.entity_id
_entity_poly.type
_entity_poly.pdbx_seq_one_letter_code
_entity_poly.pdbx_strand_id
1 'polypeptide(L)'
;MRVAQQLYEGIDLGSMGSLGLITYMRTDSTHLSGEAVKEVRRYIGAHLGEDYLPKEAKFYASKKNAQQAHEAIRPTDVDLTPDDIKPFLSNEQYKLYNLVWRRFVACQMSSAIWDVTNLNISADTPVGCCRYRTTGRILVFDGFTKIWPITSNEQE
;
A
#
# COMPACT_ATOMS: atom_id res chain seq x y z
N MET A 1 -7.74 10.35 15.16
CA MET A 1 -7.50 9.19 16.07
C MET A 1 -8.77 8.47 16.53
N ARG A 2 -9.89 9.16 16.81
CA ARG A 2 -11.17 8.50 17.22
C ARG A 2 -11.60 7.34 16.32
N VAL A 3 -11.56 7.53 15.00
CA VAL A 3 -11.97 6.50 14.02
C VAL A 3 -11.06 5.26 14.12
N ALA A 4 -9.76 5.45 14.25
CA ALA A 4 -8.81 4.34 14.41
C ALA A 4 -9.03 3.58 15.74
N GLN A 5 -9.36 4.30 16.82
CA GLN A 5 -9.71 3.68 18.10
C GLN A 5 -10.93 2.76 17.94
N GLN A 6 -11.99 3.23 17.26
CA GLN A 6 -13.19 2.42 17.01
C GLN A 6 -12.87 1.17 16.17
N LEU A 7 -12.08 1.32 15.11
CA LEU A 7 -11.64 0.19 14.29
C LEU A 7 -10.80 -0.82 15.08
N TYR A 8 -10.05 -0.39 16.09
CA TYR A 8 -9.26 -1.27 16.95
C TYR A 8 -10.12 -1.95 18.04
N GLU A 9 -11.01 -1.20 18.69
CA GLU A 9 -11.86 -1.71 19.79
C GLU A 9 -12.94 -2.67 19.31
N GLY A 10 -13.47 -2.44 18.11
CA GLY A 10 -14.40 -3.35 17.46
C GLY A 10 -15.51 -2.64 16.71
N ILE A 11 -15.92 -3.22 15.59
CA ILE A 11 -17.13 -2.87 14.85
C ILE A 11 -18.05 -4.09 14.82
N ASP A 12 -19.35 -3.86 15.03
CA ASP A 12 -20.37 -4.89 14.82
C ASP A 12 -20.52 -5.19 13.33
N LEU A 13 -20.13 -6.41 12.93
CA LEU A 13 -20.24 -6.92 11.57
C LEU A 13 -21.44 -7.87 11.41
N GLY A 14 -22.48 -7.70 12.23
CA GLY A 14 -23.70 -8.50 12.18
C GLY A 14 -23.46 -9.94 12.60
N SER A 15 -23.62 -10.90 11.69
CA SER A 15 -23.45 -12.33 11.98
C SER A 15 -22.03 -12.72 12.40
N MET A 16 -21.03 -11.92 12.04
CA MET A 16 -19.63 -12.14 12.43
C MET A 16 -19.33 -11.61 13.85
N GLY A 17 -20.27 -10.91 14.47
CA GLY A 17 -20.11 -10.29 15.79
C GLY A 17 -19.25 -9.02 15.75
N SER A 18 -18.82 -8.58 16.94
CA SER A 18 -17.96 -7.41 17.09
C SER A 18 -16.49 -7.81 16.93
N LEU A 19 -15.81 -7.24 15.92
CA LEU A 19 -14.42 -7.55 15.60
C LEU A 19 -13.58 -6.28 15.50
N GLY A 20 -12.39 -6.30 16.12
CA GLY A 20 -11.36 -5.30 15.88
C GLY A 20 -10.78 -5.49 14.47
N LEU A 21 -10.91 -4.47 13.62
CA LEU A 21 -10.55 -4.48 12.21
C LEU A 21 -9.09 -4.12 11.95
N ILE A 22 -8.44 -3.38 12.86
CA ILE A 22 -7.03 -2.99 12.72
C ILE A 22 -6.23 -3.27 13.99
N THR A 23 -4.91 -3.40 13.85
CA THR A 23 -3.98 -3.44 14.97
C THR A 23 -3.88 -2.09 15.70
N TYR A 24 -3.23 -2.09 16.87
CA TYR A 24 -3.16 -0.91 17.73
C TYR A 24 -2.52 0.30 17.02
N MET A 25 -3.29 1.40 16.94
CA MET A 25 -2.97 2.57 16.11
C MET A 25 -1.94 3.54 16.70
N ARG A 26 -1.48 3.33 17.94
CA ARG A 26 -0.43 4.16 18.57
C ARG A 26 0.89 3.40 18.54
N THR A 27 1.48 3.36 17.36
CA THR A 27 2.72 2.64 17.06
C THR A 27 3.64 3.52 16.23
N ASP A 28 4.94 3.40 16.46
CA ASP A 28 6.02 3.99 15.65
C ASP A 28 6.75 2.92 14.82
N SER A 29 6.24 1.70 14.83
CA SER A 29 6.80 0.52 14.18
C SER A 29 6.18 0.31 12.79
N THR A 30 7.01 -0.08 11.82
CA THR A 30 6.57 -0.57 10.51
C THR A 30 6.77 -2.08 10.37
N HIS A 31 7.17 -2.74 11.46
CA HIS A 31 7.35 -4.18 11.49
C HIS A 31 6.01 -4.90 11.31
N LEU A 32 6.01 -5.99 10.54
CA LEU A 32 4.89 -6.89 10.36
C LEU A 32 5.25 -8.26 10.94
N SER A 33 4.32 -8.87 11.67
CA SER A 33 4.50 -10.24 12.14
C SER A 33 4.64 -11.23 10.98
N GLY A 34 5.36 -12.33 11.21
CA GLY A 34 5.53 -13.37 10.18
C GLY A 34 4.21 -14.02 9.75
N GLU A 35 3.21 -14.04 10.63
CA GLU A 35 1.84 -14.49 10.32
C GLU A 35 1.15 -13.53 9.35
N ALA A 36 1.15 -12.23 9.67
CA ALA A 36 0.56 -11.21 8.80
C ALA A 36 1.21 -11.18 7.41
N VAL A 37 2.53 -11.35 7.33
CA VAL A 37 3.26 -11.43 6.06
C VAL A 37 2.83 -12.66 5.25
N LYS A 38 2.66 -13.83 5.88
CA LYS A 38 2.19 -15.03 5.19
C LYS A 38 0.76 -14.87 4.68
N GLU A 39 -0.10 -14.30 5.51
CA GLU A 39 -1.52 -14.10 5.21
C GLU A 39 -1.73 -13.17 4.01
N VAL A 40 -1.09 -11.99 4.01
CA VAL A 40 -1.22 -11.04 2.89
C VAL A 40 -0.59 -11.58 1.60
N ARG A 41 0.51 -12.34 1.70
CA ARG A 41 1.11 -12.99 0.52
C ARG A 41 0.19 -14.05 -0.08
N ARG A 42 -0.49 -14.84 0.76
CA ARG A 42 -1.54 -15.78 0.31
C ARG A 42 -2.66 -15.03 -0.39
N TYR A 43 -3.15 -13.93 0.20
CA TYR A 43 -4.19 -13.10 -0.40
C TYR A 43 -3.79 -12.58 -1.78
N ILE A 44 -2.58 -12.01 -1.91
CA ILE A 44 -2.06 -11.49 -3.19
C ILE A 44 -1.99 -12.59 -4.25
N GLY A 45 -1.39 -13.75 -3.93
CA GLY A 45 -1.28 -14.85 -4.87
C GLY A 45 -2.64 -15.38 -5.33
N ALA A 46 -3.60 -15.51 -4.40
CA ALA A 46 -4.93 -16.04 -4.69
C ALA A 46 -5.84 -15.06 -5.46
N HIS A 47 -5.77 -13.76 -5.18
CA HIS A 47 -6.74 -12.77 -5.70
C HIS A 47 -6.17 -11.83 -6.77
N LEU A 48 -4.86 -11.57 -6.77
CA LEU A 48 -4.22 -10.64 -7.71
C LEU A 48 -3.38 -11.36 -8.75
N GLY A 49 -2.87 -12.56 -8.43
CA GLY A 49 -2.05 -13.40 -9.30
C GLY A 49 -0.56 -13.34 -8.96
N GLU A 50 0.17 -14.36 -9.40
CA GLU A 50 1.58 -14.58 -9.07
C GLU A 50 2.50 -13.42 -9.50
N ASP A 51 2.21 -12.73 -10.61
CA ASP A 51 3.02 -11.57 -11.07
C ASP A 51 3.02 -10.40 -10.05
N TYR A 52 1.96 -10.30 -9.24
CA TYR A 52 1.86 -9.30 -8.18
C TYR A 52 2.54 -9.72 -6.88
N LEU A 53 2.99 -10.97 -6.76
CA LEU A 53 3.65 -11.51 -5.58
C LEU A 53 5.17 -11.54 -5.78
N PRO A 54 5.95 -10.73 -5.03
CA PRO A 54 7.40 -10.82 -5.08
C PRO A 54 7.89 -12.19 -4.60
N LYS A 55 8.95 -12.70 -5.23
CA LYS A 55 9.59 -13.98 -4.87
C LYS A 55 9.88 -14.08 -3.38
N GLU A 56 10.47 -13.02 -2.82
CA GLU A 56 10.79 -12.92 -1.39
C GLU A 56 9.84 -11.96 -0.67
N ALA A 57 9.58 -12.24 0.61
CA ALA A 57 8.82 -11.33 1.46
C ALA A 57 9.56 -10.01 1.67
N LYS A 58 8.82 -8.89 1.73
CA LYS A 58 9.38 -7.57 1.98
C LYS A 58 9.39 -7.30 3.49
N PHE A 59 10.57 -7.10 4.06
CA PHE A 59 10.71 -6.76 5.48
C PHE A 59 11.01 -5.28 5.67
N TYR A 60 10.29 -4.66 6.59
CA TYR A 60 10.43 -3.24 6.93
C TYR A 60 10.95 -3.11 8.35
N ALA A 61 12.18 -2.62 8.50
CA ALA A 61 12.81 -2.45 9.80
C ALA A 61 12.18 -1.26 10.56
N SER A 62 11.96 -1.44 11.86
CA SER A 62 11.62 -0.35 12.76
C SER A 62 12.84 0.50 13.06
N LYS A 63 12.64 1.81 13.33
CA LYS A 63 13.75 2.71 13.69
C LYS A 63 14.46 2.21 14.95
N LYS A 64 15.77 2.46 15.08
CA LYS A 64 16.60 2.01 16.23
C LYS A 64 16.06 2.39 17.63
N ASN A 65 15.25 3.44 17.72
CA ASN A 65 14.65 3.92 18.97
C ASN A 65 13.16 3.59 19.12
N ALA A 66 12.59 2.79 18.21
CA ALA A 66 11.19 2.40 18.28
C ALA A 66 10.95 1.48 19.47
N GLN A 67 9.78 1.57 20.10
CA GLN A 67 9.37 0.60 21.11
C GLN A 67 9.22 -0.76 20.42
N GLN A 68 10.24 -1.62 20.55
CA GLN A 68 10.46 -2.83 19.73
C GLN A 68 9.34 -3.89 19.83
N ALA A 69 8.35 -3.71 20.70
CA ALA A 69 7.23 -4.63 20.87
C ALA A 69 6.01 -4.33 19.99
N HIS A 70 6.00 -3.25 19.21
CA HIS A 70 4.79 -2.84 18.48
C HIS A 70 4.82 -3.29 17.01
N GLU A 71 3.66 -3.67 16.51
CA GLU A 71 3.43 -3.99 15.09
C GLU A 71 3.00 -2.72 14.33
N ALA A 72 3.14 -2.75 13.01
CA ALA A 72 2.54 -1.74 12.13
C ALA A 72 1.01 -1.74 12.23
N ILE A 73 0.40 -0.61 11.87
CA ILE A 73 -1.05 -0.51 11.69
C ILE A 73 -1.43 -1.26 10.41
N ARG A 74 -2.20 -2.34 10.56
CA ARG A 74 -2.68 -3.19 9.45
C ARG A 74 -4.06 -3.76 9.78
N PRO A 75 -4.78 -4.33 8.81
CA PRO A 75 -5.93 -5.18 9.09
C PRO A 75 -5.56 -6.35 10.00
N THR A 76 -6.48 -6.74 10.87
CA THR A 76 -6.37 -7.96 11.68
C THR A 76 -6.57 -9.22 10.85
N ASP A 77 -7.42 -9.13 9.81
CA ASP A 77 -7.68 -10.14 8.79
C ASP A 77 -7.70 -9.44 7.42
N VAL A 78 -6.90 -9.95 6.48
CA VAL A 78 -6.78 -9.38 5.12
C VAL A 78 -7.95 -9.76 4.21
N ASP A 79 -8.63 -10.88 4.49
CA ASP A 79 -9.76 -11.38 3.69
C ASP A 79 -11.02 -10.54 3.93
N LEU A 80 -11.09 -9.76 5.02
CA LEU A 80 -12.12 -8.74 5.25
C LEU A 80 -11.90 -7.54 4.32
N THR A 81 -12.20 -7.67 3.03
CA THR A 81 -11.93 -6.58 2.10
C THR A 81 -12.77 -5.34 2.42
N PRO A 82 -12.28 -4.11 2.13
CA PRO A 82 -13.02 -2.90 2.41
C PRO A 82 -14.42 -2.88 1.78
N ASP A 83 -14.59 -3.47 0.59
CA ASP A 83 -15.86 -3.51 -0.11
C ASP A 83 -16.86 -4.46 0.58
N ASP A 84 -16.41 -5.62 1.07
CA ASP A 84 -17.26 -6.60 1.75
C ASP A 84 -17.83 -6.07 3.06
N ILE A 85 -17.03 -5.33 3.83
CA ILE A 85 -17.43 -4.82 5.14
C ILE A 85 -17.99 -3.40 5.10
N LYS A 86 -17.99 -2.74 3.94
CA LYS A 86 -18.50 -1.38 3.76
C LYS A 86 -19.90 -1.13 4.33
N PRO A 87 -20.89 -2.04 4.20
CA PRO A 87 -22.23 -1.82 4.75
C PRO A 87 -22.27 -1.67 6.29
N PHE A 88 -21.26 -2.18 7.00
CA PHE A 88 -21.17 -2.12 8.46
C PHE A 88 -20.39 -0.89 8.96
N LEU A 89 -19.74 -0.15 8.05
CA LEU A 89 -18.88 0.97 8.38
C LEU A 89 -19.55 2.30 8.09
N SER A 90 -19.36 3.27 8.99
CA SER A 90 -19.55 4.67 8.64
C SER A 90 -18.57 5.09 7.53
N ASN A 91 -18.88 6.16 6.81
CA ASN A 91 -18.03 6.66 5.72
C ASN A 91 -16.60 6.98 6.19
N GLU A 92 -16.42 7.50 7.40
CA GLU A 92 -15.09 7.80 7.96
C GLU A 92 -14.31 6.51 8.27
N GLN A 93 -14.98 5.51 8.87
CA GLN A 93 -14.39 4.21 9.19
C GLN A 93 -14.00 3.47 7.92
N TYR A 94 -14.88 3.42 6.92
CA TYR A 94 -14.59 2.81 5.62
C TYR A 94 -13.37 3.47 4.97
N LYS A 95 -13.31 4.81 4.89
CA LYS A 95 -12.17 5.51 4.29
C LYS A 95 -10.86 5.19 4.98
N LEU A 96 -10.85 5.17 6.32
CA LEU A 96 -9.65 4.86 7.09
C LEU A 96 -9.25 3.38 6.97
N TYR A 97 -10.21 2.47 7.08
CA TYR A 97 -9.97 1.04 6.93
C TYR A 97 -9.44 0.73 5.52
N ASN A 98 -10.09 1.26 4.48
CA ASN A 98 -9.65 1.12 3.10
C ASN A 98 -8.21 1.64 2.90
N LEU A 99 -7.85 2.77 3.50
CA LEU A 99 -6.48 3.27 3.47
C LEU A 99 -5.48 2.30 4.12
N VAL A 100 -5.78 1.82 5.32
CA VAL A 100 -4.92 0.88 6.05
C VAL A 100 -4.78 -0.43 5.29
N TRP A 101 -5.89 -0.99 4.81
CA TRP A 101 -5.94 -2.24 4.06
C TRP A 101 -5.13 -2.14 2.76
N ARG A 102 -5.37 -1.11 1.95
CA ARG A 102 -4.66 -0.94 0.67
C ARG A 102 -3.16 -0.73 0.89
N ARG A 103 -2.77 0.00 1.95
CA ARG A 103 -1.35 0.21 2.27
C ARG A 103 -0.67 -1.10 2.70
N PHE A 104 -1.35 -1.91 3.51
CA PHE A 104 -0.85 -3.20 3.97
C PHE A 104 -0.69 -4.20 2.83
N VAL A 105 -1.70 -4.36 1.97
CA VAL A 105 -1.61 -5.25 0.80
C VAL A 105 -0.52 -4.77 -0.16
N ALA A 106 -0.53 -3.49 -0.55
CA ALA A 106 0.44 -2.94 -1.49
C ALA A 106 1.89 -3.04 -1.01
N CYS A 107 2.16 -2.99 0.30
CA CYS A 107 3.54 -3.08 0.80
C CYS A 107 4.18 -4.44 0.52
N GLN A 108 3.39 -5.52 0.35
CA GLN A 108 3.90 -6.86 0.01
C GLN A 108 3.79 -7.19 -1.49
N MET A 109 3.31 -6.28 -2.35
CA MET A 109 3.15 -6.51 -3.79
C MET A 109 4.42 -6.18 -4.59
N SER A 110 4.53 -6.70 -5.82
CA SER A 110 5.57 -6.36 -6.80
C SER A 110 5.57 -4.86 -7.14
N SER A 111 6.75 -4.31 -7.45
CA SER A 111 6.89 -2.91 -7.88
C SER A 111 6.22 -2.67 -9.23
N ALA A 112 5.71 -1.46 -9.46
CA ALA A 112 5.33 -1.05 -10.81
C ALA A 112 6.56 -0.99 -11.73
N ILE A 113 6.39 -1.36 -13.00
CA ILE A 113 7.43 -1.33 -14.03
C ILE A 113 7.06 -0.27 -15.06
N TRP A 114 8.03 0.59 -15.38
CA TRP A 114 7.87 1.69 -16.31
C TRP A 114 8.94 1.62 -17.39
N ASP A 115 8.54 1.83 -18.64
CA ASP A 115 9.46 2.11 -19.72
C ASP A 115 9.72 3.61 -19.76
N VAL A 116 10.99 4.00 -19.62
CA VAL A 116 11.41 5.40 -19.57
C VAL A 116 12.19 5.75 -20.83
N THR A 117 11.69 6.70 -21.60
CA THR A 117 12.36 7.23 -22.79
C THR A 117 12.95 8.59 -22.49
N ASN A 118 14.28 8.70 -22.61
CA ASN A 118 15.01 9.97 -22.46
C ASN A 118 15.38 10.49 -23.84
N LEU A 119 14.87 11.67 -24.19
CA LEU A 119 15.15 12.34 -25.45
C LEU A 119 16.07 13.53 -25.19
N ASN A 120 17.26 13.51 -25.79
CA ASN A 120 18.17 14.65 -25.84
C ASN A 120 18.17 15.18 -27.27
N ILE A 121 17.76 16.44 -27.45
CA ILE A 121 17.66 17.10 -28.75
C ILE A 121 18.75 18.16 -28.79
N SER A 122 19.61 18.12 -29.81
CA SER A 122 20.54 19.20 -30.10
C SER A 122 20.14 19.84 -31.43
N ALA A 123 20.13 21.17 -31.46
CA ALA A 123 19.79 21.94 -32.65
C ALA A 123 20.78 23.09 -32.81
N ASP A 124 21.41 23.18 -33.97
CA ASP A 124 22.24 24.34 -34.30
C ASP A 124 21.35 25.51 -34.72
N THR A 125 21.58 26.66 -34.09
CA THR A 125 20.83 27.89 -34.35
C THR A 125 21.80 29.01 -34.74
N PRO A 126 21.32 30.13 -35.33
CA PRO A 126 22.17 31.27 -35.65
C PRO A 126 22.90 31.89 -34.43
N VAL A 127 22.46 31.58 -33.20
CA VAL A 127 23.06 32.08 -31.95
C VAL A 127 23.86 31.02 -31.20
N GLY A 128 24.02 29.81 -31.74
CA GLY A 128 24.77 28.70 -31.16
C GLY A 128 23.97 27.39 -31.06
N CYS A 129 24.62 26.34 -30.55
CA CYS A 129 24.00 25.02 -30.36
C CYS A 129 23.08 25.03 -29.13
N CYS A 130 21.78 24.80 -29.34
CA CYS A 130 20.79 24.61 -28.29
C CYS A 130 20.67 23.13 -27.93
N ARG A 131 20.49 22.82 -26.64
CA ARG A 131 20.25 21.46 -26.15
C ARG A 131 18.98 21.42 -25.31
N TYR A 132 18.08 20.51 -25.66
CA TYR A 132 16.86 20.23 -24.90
C TYR A 132 16.92 18.80 -24.38
N ARG A 133 16.34 18.60 -23.20
CA ARG A 133 16.11 17.28 -22.63
C ARG A 133 14.65 17.15 -22.25
N THR A 134 14.06 16.01 -22.58
CA THR A 134 12.75 15.61 -22.07
C THR A 134 12.76 14.12 -21.74
N THR A 135 11.90 13.73 -20.81
CA THR A 135 11.74 12.35 -20.37
C THR A 135 10.25 12.00 -20.43
N GLY A 136 9.93 10.92 -21.12
CA GLY A 136 8.60 10.31 -21.10
C GLY A 136 8.65 8.96 -20.39
N ARG A 137 7.54 8.54 -19.79
CA ARG A 137 7.39 7.18 -19.25
C ARG A 137 6.05 6.56 -19.62
N ILE A 138 6.03 5.25 -19.80
CA ILE A 138 4.84 4.45 -20.05
C ILE A 138 4.75 3.35 -18.99
N LEU A 139 3.56 3.13 -18.41
CA LEU A 139 3.33 2.07 -17.44
C LEU A 139 3.28 0.72 -18.18
N VAL A 140 4.18 -0.19 -17.84
CA VAL A 140 4.24 -1.55 -18.40
C VAL A 140 3.55 -2.55 -17.48
N PHE A 141 3.72 -2.37 -16.17
CA PHE A 141 3.07 -3.19 -15.15
C PHE A 141 2.72 -2.31 -13.96
N ASP A 142 1.47 -2.35 -13.52
CA ASP A 142 0.96 -1.51 -12.42
C ASP A 142 1.45 -1.97 -11.04
N GLY A 143 1.77 -3.25 -10.85
CA GLY A 143 2.29 -3.77 -9.59
C GLY A 143 1.43 -3.32 -8.39
N PHE A 144 2.07 -2.87 -7.32
CA PHE A 144 1.39 -2.36 -6.13
C PHE A 144 0.45 -1.16 -6.41
N THR A 145 0.67 -0.41 -7.51
CA THR A 145 -0.15 0.77 -7.83
C THR A 145 -1.57 0.42 -8.25
N LYS A 146 -1.82 -0.84 -8.64
CA LYS A 146 -3.16 -1.41 -8.81
C LYS A 146 -4.02 -1.26 -7.57
N ILE A 147 -3.43 -1.53 -6.40
CA ILE A 147 -4.11 -1.43 -5.10
C ILE A 147 -3.85 -0.06 -4.47
N TRP A 148 -2.64 0.51 -4.57
CA TRP A 148 -2.28 1.80 -3.98
C TRP A 148 -1.92 2.83 -5.07
N PRO A 149 -2.91 3.48 -5.69
CA PRO A 149 -2.68 4.45 -6.75
C PRO A 149 -1.94 5.65 -6.16
N ILE A 150 -0.81 5.94 -6.77
CA ILE A 150 0.05 7.07 -6.41
C ILE A 150 -0.47 8.28 -7.18
N THR A 151 -0.99 9.29 -6.49
CA THR A 151 -1.32 10.58 -7.10
C THR A 151 -0.05 11.25 -7.65
N SER A 152 -0.17 11.99 -8.74
CA SER A 152 0.93 12.52 -9.56
C SER A 152 2.07 13.23 -8.79
N ASN A 153 1.80 13.82 -7.61
CA ASN A 153 2.79 14.50 -6.78
C ASN A 153 3.74 13.57 -6.00
N GLU A 154 3.44 12.28 -5.88
CA GLU A 154 4.28 11.30 -5.19
C GLU A 154 5.13 10.47 -6.18
N GLN A 155 5.09 10.81 -7.48
CA GLN A 155 5.81 10.09 -8.53
C GLN A 155 7.11 10.81 -8.99
N GLU A 156 7.52 11.86 -8.28
CA GLU A 156 8.79 12.59 -8.43
C GLU A 156 9.89 12.01 -7.52
#